data_AF-A0A521UR56-F1
#
_entry.id   AF-A0A521UR56-F1
#
_cell.length_a   1.000
_cell.length_b   1.000
_cell.length_c   1.000
_cell.angle_alpha   90.00
_cell.angle_beta   90.00
_cell.angle_gamma   90.00
#
_symmetry.space_group_name_H-M   'P 1'
#
loop_
_entity.id
_entity.type
_entity.pdbx_description
1 polymer ?
#
loop_
_entity_poly.entity_id
_entity_poly.type
_entity_poly.pdbx_seq_one_letter_code
_entity_poly.pdbx_strand_id
1 'polypeptide(L)'
;MTKSWFWERARGKFFERGDMKYMILSLLQDKPKHGYEIIKDLEQQFGGFYSPSPGSIYPTLQMLEDQGYVTSMSQDGKRVYSITDEGRAFLSQREDVFEDVRVKWERDWAPRVRHEARNLAREFRDLGQTVFQGTRNVRTEPDRLARIRDVLARAQREIFDILGEEPKKKQEPAQTAEHESQPSSEQEPRHGFEQ
;
A
#
# COMPACT_ATOMS: atom_id res chain seq x y z
N MET A 1 -2.42 -20.55 9.23
CA MET A 1 -2.02 -20.87 7.84
C MET A 1 -2.74 -19.93 6.88
N THR A 2 -1.97 -19.38 5.94
CA THR A 2 -2.32 -18.76 4.64
C THR A 2 -3.40 -17.66 4.57
N LYS A 3 -2.98 -16.42 4.88
CA LYS A 3 -3.69 -15.16 4.57
C LYS A 3 -2.90 -14.33 3.52
N SER A 4 -2.48 -14.96 2.42
CA SER A 4 -1.56 -14.35 1.43
C SER A 4 -2.25 -13.74 0.20
N TRP A 5 -3.50 -14.12 -0.09
CA TRP A 5 -4.12 -13.88 -1.40
C TRP A 5 -4.41 -12.40 -1.73
N PHE A 6 -4.68 -11.56 -0.73
CA PHE A 6 -5.02 -10.15 -0.96
C PHE A 6 -3.77 -9.30 -1.30
N TRP A 7 -2.66 -9.55 -0.60
CA TRP A 7 -1.39 -8.83 -0.78
C TRP A 7 -0.60 -9.30 -2.01
N GLU A 8 -0.90 -10.50 -2.54
CA GLU A 8 -0.25 -11.09 -3.72
C GLU A 8 -0.66 -10.44 -5.04
N ARG A 9 -1.95 -10.14 -5.17
CA ARG A 9 -2.53 -9.60 -6.41
C ARG A 9 -2.25 -8.11 -6.58
N ALA A 10 -2.09 -7.42 -5.46
CA ALA A 10 -1.59 -6.06 -5.34
C ALA A 10 -0.17 -5.90 -5.92
N ARG A 11 0.76 -6.80 -5.56
CA ARG A 11 2.20 -6.69 -5.82
C ARG A 11 2.63 -6.45 -7.28
N GLY A 12 1.88 -6.94 -8.26
CA GLY A 12 2.32 -6.96 -9.67
C GLY A 12 1.96 -5.73 -10.51
N LYS A 13 1.05 -4.85 -10.05
CA LYS A 13 0.55 -3.70 -10.84
C LYS A 13 1.00 -2.33 -10.31
N PHE A 14 1.52 -2.25 -9.08
CA PHE A 14 1.82 -0.98 -8.41
C PHE A 14 3.20 -0.40 -8.69
N PHE A 15 4.20 -1.27 -8.86
CA PHE A 15 5.53 -0.85 -9.29
C PHE A 15 5.57 -0.91 -10.81
N GLU A 16 5.62 0.24 -11.48
CA GLU A 16 5.95 0.24 -12.90
C GLU A 16 7.34 -0.37 -13.09
N ARG A 17 7.61 -0.91 -14.29
CA ARG A 17 8.93 -1.43 -14.66
C ARG A 17 9.96 -0.30 -14.61
N GLY A 18 10.56 -0.09 -13.44
CA GLY A 18 11.58 0.94 -13.22
C GLY A 18 11.51 1.67 -11.89
N ASP A 19 10.43 1.59 -11.11
CA ASP A 19 10.34 2.33 -9.83
C ASP A 19 11.34 1.81 -8.78
N MET A 20 11.52 0.47 -8.75
CA MET A 20 12.40 -0.22 -7.79
C MET A 20 13.83 0.32 -7.76
N LYS A 21 14.40 0.60 -8.94
CA LYS A 21 15.80 1.05 -9.04
C LYS A 21 16.00 2.42 -8.39
N TYR A 22 15.04 3.34 -8.56
CA TYR A 22 15.13 4.68 -7.98
C TYR A 22 14.92 4.66 -6.46
N MET A 23 14.01 3.81 -5.95
CA MET A 23 13.85 3.66 -4.49
C MET A 23 15.09 3.06 -3.83
N ILE A 24 15.70 2.04 -4.45
CA ILE A 24 16.95 1.46 -3.95
C ILE A 24 18.06 2.52 -3.92
N LEU A 25 18.23 3.29 -5.00
CA LEU A 25 19.21 4.38 -5.04
C LEU A 25 18.93 5.45 -3.98
N SER A 26 17.66 5.81 -3.77
CA SER A 26 17.26 6.78 -2.74
C SER A 26 17.66 6.32 -1.34
N LEU A 27 17.45 5.04 -1.02
CA LEU A 27 17.90 4.49 0.27
C LEU A 27 19.43 4.48 0.40
N LEU A 28 20.16 4.28 -0.68
CA LEU A 28 21.62 4.29 -0.68
C LEU A 28 22.24 5.69 -0.65
N GLN A 29 21.46 6.77 -0.84
CA GLN A 29 21.97 8.14 -0.75
C GLN A 29 22.48 8.47 0.65
N ASP A 30 21.82 7.96 1.69
CA ASP A 30 22.12 8.25 3.09
C ASP A 30 23.41 7.57 3.56
N LYS A 31 23.53 6.27 3.30
CA LYS A 31 24.68 5.44 3.71
C LYS A 31 24.76 4.14 2.90
N PRO A 32 25.94 3.51 2.85
CA PRO A 32 26.07 2.13 2.36
C PRO A 32 25.19 1.16 3.16
N LYS A 33 24.62 0.18 2.48
CA LYS A 33 23.67 -0.79 3.07
C LYS A 33 23.86 -2.20 2.53
N HIS A 34 23.55 -3.20 3.35
CA HIS A 34 23.35 -4.56 2.90
C HIS A 34 22.02 -4.71 2.15
N GLY A 35 21.93 -5.69 1.24
CA GLY A 35 20.69 -5.98 0.51
C GLY A 35 19.48 -6.26 1.42
N TYR A 36 19.70 -6.87 2.59
CA TYR A 36 18.64 -7.10 3.57
C TYR A 36 18.20 -5.82 4.29
N GLU A 37 19.11 -4.89 4.57
CA GLU A 37 18.75 -3.59 5.14
C GLU A 37 17.89 -2.80 4.15
N ILE A 38 18.20 -2.86 2.85
CA ILE A 38 17.38 -2.24 1.79
C ILE A 38 15.97 -2.83 1.78
N ILE A 39 15.82 -4.16 1.89
CA ILE A 39 14.50 -4.80 2.00
C ILE A 39 13.73 -4.26 3.21
N LYS A 40 14.39 -4.17 4.37
CA LYS A 40 13.78 -3.71 5.62
C LYS A 40 13.39 -2.24 5.59
N ASP A 41 14.24 -1.40 5.02
CA ASP A 41 13.97 0.02 4.87
C ASP A 41 12.82 0.25 3.89
N LEU A 42 12.75 -0.49 2.77
CA LEU A 42 11.60 -0.44 1.87
C LEU A 42 10.31 -0.86 2.60
N GLU A 43 10.35 -1.96 3.35
CA GLU A 43 9.21 -2.38 4.18
C GLU A 43 8.75 -1.29 5.15
N GLN A 44 9.68 -0.60 5.80
CA GLN A 44 9.38 0.49 6.71
C GLN A 44 8.81 1.72 6.00
N GLN A 45 9.34 2.09 4.83
CA GLN A 45 8.85 3.21 4.02
C GLN A 45 7.39 2.99 3.59
N PHE A 46 7.01 1.73 3.33
CA PHE A 46 5.64 1.35 3.02
C PHE A 46 4.83 0.95 4.27
N GLY A 47 5.23 1.37 5.47
CA GLY A 47 4.48 1.13 6.71
C GLY A 47 4.21 -0.34 7.04
N GLY A 48 5.04 -1.25 6.53
CA GLY A 48 4.87 -2.70 6.66
C GLY A 48 3.84 -3.31 5.70
N PHE A 49 3.15 -2.52 4.88
CA PHE A 49 2.14 -2.99 3.93
C PHE A 49 2.73 -3.69 2.69
N TYR A 50 4.01 -3.42 2.40
CA TYR A 50 4.73 -4.03 1.31
C TYR A 50 6.17 -4.33 1.73
N SER A 51 6.59 -5.59 1.62
CA SER A 51 7.99 -5.99 1.77
C SER A 51 8.44 -6.66 0.46
N PRO A 52 9.44 -6.11 -0.24
CA PRO A 52 9.93 -6.69 -1.49
C PRO A 52 10.67 -8.00 -1.21
N SER A 53 10.50 -8.98 -2.11
CA SER A 53 11.22 -10.25 -1.98
C SER A 53 12.69 -10.09 -2.37
N PRO A 54 13.59 -10.94 -1.86
CA PRO A 54 14.97 -11.04 -2.36
C PRO A 54 15.05 -11.12 -3.89
N GLY A 55 14.17 -11.91 -4.52
CA GLY A 55 14.11 -12.07 -5.98
C GLY A 55 13.72 -10.81 -6.75
N SER A 56 13.19 -9.78 -6.09
CA SER A 56 12.93 -8.46 -6.71
C SER A 56 14.06 -7.45 -6.46
N ILE A 57 14.78 -7.60 -5.33
CA ILE A 57 15.83 -6.66 -4.92
C ILE A 57 17.18 -7.00 -5.55
N TYR A 58 17.65 -8.24 -5.41
CA TYR A 58 19.00 -8.61 -5.84
C TYR A 58 19.22 -8.49 -7.35
N PRO A 59 18.27 -8.86 -8.23
CA PRO A 59 18.42 -8.59 -9.66
C PRO A 59 18.47 -7.10 -9.99
N THR A 60 17.73 -6.27 -9.25
CA THR A 60 17.76 -4.81 -9.44
C THR A 60 19.09 -4.22 -8.97
N LEU A 61 19.64 -4.70 -7.85
CA LEU A 61 20.98 -4.31 -7.39
C LEU A 61 22.06 -4.71 -8.39
N GLN A 62 21.99 -5.93 -8.93
CA GLN A 62 22.93 -6.37 -9.97
C GLN A 62 22.85 -5.48 -11.21
N MET A 63 21.64 -5.17 -11.68
CA MET A 63 21.44 -4.24 -12.81
C MET A 63 22.03 -2.86 -12.52
N LEU A 64 21.83 -2.32 -11.31
CA LEU A 64 22.39 -1.01 -10.92
C LEU A 64 23.92 -1.02 -10.87
N GLU A 65 24.53 -2.14 -10.45
CA GLU A 65 25.98 -2.33 -10.51
C GLU A 65 26.50 -2.43 -11.93
N ASP A 66 25.86 -3.24 -12.77
CA ASP A 66 26.24 -3.43 -14.18
C ASP A 66 26.16 -2.11 -14.96
N GLN A 67 25.26 -1.20 -14.56
CA GLN A 67 25.11 0.14 -15.13
C GLN A 67 26.02 1.20 -14.49
N GLY A 68 26.82 0.83 -13.49
CA GLY A 68 27.74 1.76 -12.81
C GLY A 68 27.08 2.75 -11.85
N TYR A 69 25.80 2.56 -11.51
CA TYR A 69 25.07 3.43 -10.56
C TYR A 69 25.29 3.03 -9.10
N VAL A 70 25.72 1.80 -8.87
CA VAL A 70 26.02 1.25 -7.54
C VAL A 70 27.34 0.50 -7.63
N THR A 71 28.09 0.51 -6.53
CA THR A 71 29.23 -0.39 -6.30
C THR A 71 28.93 -1.29 -5.12
N SER A 72 29.60 -2.44 -5.03
CA SER A 72 29.63 -3.19 -3.78
C SER A 72 31.00 -3.68 -3.39
N MET A 73 31.14 -3.90 -2.09
CA MET A 73 32.28 -4.53 -1.45
C MET A 73 31.81 -5.67 -0.55
N SER A 74 32.66 -6.68 -0.38
CA SER A 74 32.42 -7.72 0.61
C SER A 74 32.93 -7.25 1.97
N GLN A 75 32.04 -7.20 2.97
CA GLN A 75 32.35 -6.89 4.35
C GLN A 75 31.73 -7.96 5.24
N ASP A 76 32.54 -8.63 6.06
CA ASP A 76 32.11 -9.72 6.96
C ASP A 76 31.31 -10.83 6.25
N GLY A 77 31.73 -11.17 5.02
CA GLY A 77 31.07 -12.19 4.20
C GLY A 77 29.73 -11.75 3.59
N LYS A 78 29.37 -10.46 3.69
CA LYS A 78 28.14 -9.89 3.12
C LYS A 78 28.46 -8.78 2.14
N ARG A 79 27.68 -8.67 1.06
CA ARG A 79 27.78 -7.55 0.13
C ARG A 79 27.19 -6.28 0.75
N VAL A 80 27.95 -5.20 0.70
CA VAL A 80 27.55 -3.84 1.06
C VAL A 80 27.51 -3.02 -0.22
N TYR A 81 26.38 -2.37 -0.49
CA TYR A 81 26.15 -1.57 -1.69
C TYR A 81 26.28 -0.08 -1.36
N SER A 82 26.87 0.68 -2.28
CA SER A 82 27.04 2.13 -2.19
C SER A 82 26.67 2.79 -3.51
N ILE A 83 25.92 3.89 -3.47
CA ILE A 83 25.60 4.68 -4.67
C ILE A 83 26.83 5.41 -5.20
N THR A 84 27.00 5.46 -6.51
CA THR A 84 28.06 6.23 -7.20
C THR A 84 27.60 7.65 -7.52
N ASP A 85 28.51 8.50 -8.01
CA ASP A 85 28.15 9.85 -8.46
C ASP A 85 27.23 9.78 -9.69
N GLU A 86 27.47 8.85 -10.60
CA GLU A 86 26.59 8.56 -11.74
C GLU A 86 25.20 8.09 -11.25
N GLY A 87 25.16 7.26 -10.21
CA GLY A 87 23.92 6.82 -9.59
C GLY A 87 23.14 7.96 -8.95
N ARG A 88 23.83 8.93 -8.32
CA ARG A 88 23.20 10.14 -7.77
C ARG A 88 22.63 11.02 -8.88
N ALA A 89 23.37 11.23 -9.96
CA ALA A 89 22.91 11.99 -11.13
C ALA A 89 21.73 11.30 -11.85
N PHE A 90 21.74 9.96 -11.90
CA PHE A 90 20.62 9.19 -12.43
C PHE A 90 19.37 9.33 -11.55
N LEU A 91 19.54 9.28 -10.22
CA LEU A 91 18.45 9.45 -9.27
C LEU A 91 17.82 10.85 -9.32
N SER A 92 18.61 11.92 -9.54
CA SER A 92 18.06 13.28 -9.66
C SER A 92 17.12 13.48 -10.85
N GLN A 93 17.11 12.55 -11.82
CA GLN A 93 16.14 12.59 -12.93
C GLN A 93 14.71 12.28 -12.47
N ARG A 94 14.55 11.76 -11.25
CA ARG A 94 13.25 11.41 -10.70
C ARG A 94 13.22 11.62 -9.18
N GLU A 95 12.78 12.82 -8.81
CA GLU A 95 12.52 13.18 -7.42
C GLU A 95 11.25 12.50 -6.89
N ASP A 96 11.16 12.34 -5.57
CA ASP A 96 9.97 11.91 -4.84
C ASP A 96 9.34 10.56 -5.25
N VAL A 97 10.16 9.61 -5.73
CA VAL A 97 9.70 8.29 -6.21
C VAL A 97 8.83 7.55 -5.19
N PHE A 98 9.13 7.67 -3.90
CA PHE A 98 8.31 7.03 -2.85
C PHE A 98 6.90 7.61 -2.77
N GLU A 99 6.75 8.94 -2.89
CA GLU A 99 5.43 9.58 -2.87
C GLU A 99 4.68 9.26 -4.17
N ASP A 100 5.34 9.26 -5.32
CA ASP A 100 4.77 8.84 -6.61
C ASP A 100 4.19 7.43 -6.56
N VAL A 101 4.97 6.47 -6.05
CA VAL A 101 4.53 5.08 -5.90
C VAL A 101 3.37 5.00 -4.91
N ARG A 102 3.40 5.76 -3.81
CA ARG A 102 2.30 5.79 -2.84
C ARG A 102 1.01 6.37 -3.43
N VAL A 103 1.10 7.47 -4.16
CA VAL A 103 -0.05 8.10 -4.84
C VAL A 103 -0.63 7.16 -5.90
N LYS A 104 0.22 6.45 -6.66
CA LYS A 104 -0.26 5.41 -7.60
C LYS A 104 -0.96 4.27 -6.89
N TRP A 105 -0.44 3.82 -5.74
CA TRP A 105 -1.08 2.80 -4.90
C TRP A 105 -2.46 3.25 -4.40
N GLU A 106 -2.63 4.54 -4.07
CA GLU A 106 -3.90 5.14 -3.64
C GLU A 106 -4.89 5.40 -4.79
N ARG A 107 -4.42 5.48 -6.05
CA ARG A 107 -5.23 5.95 -7.19
C ARG A 107 -6.36 5.00 -7.59
N ASP A 108 -6.21 3.70 -7.38
CA ASP A 108 -7.21 2.68 -7.72
C ASP A 108 -8.38 2.60 -6.72
N TRP A 109 -8.33 3.39 -5.65
CA TRP A 109 -9.38 3.44 -4.64
C TRP A 109 -10.49 4.41 -5.09
N ALA A 110 -11.75 4.10 -4.82
CA ALA A 110 -12.86 5.01 -5.12
C ALA A 110 -12.66 6.36 -4.37
N PRO A 111 -13.13 7.51 -4.89
CA PRO A 111 -12.82 8.84 -4.32
C PRO A 111 -13.11 8.99 -2.80
N ARG A 112 -14.16 8.34 -2.30
CA ARG A 112 -14.49 8.31 -0.86
C ARG A 112 -13.48 7.51 -0.05
N VAL A 113 -13.05 6.36 -0.58
CA VAL A 113 -12.06 5.49 0.07
C VAL A 113 -10.69 6.18 0.06
N ARG A 114 -10.34 6.99 -0.96
CA ARG A 114 -9.11 7.80 -0.98
C ARG A 114 -9.03 8.86 0.12
N HIS A 115 -10.16 9.42 0.56
CA HIS A 115 -10.15 10.37 1.66
C HIS A 115 -9.85 9.65 2.98
N GLU A 116 -10.57 8.56 3.25
CA GLU A 116 -10.36 7.74 4.45
C GLU A 116 -8.97 7.11 4.47
N ALA A 117 -8.44 6.65 3.33
CA ALA A 117 -7.09 6.12 3.21
C ALA A 117 -6.02 7.13 3.63
N ARG A 118 -6.17 8.39 3.20
CA ARG A 118 -5.22 9.46 3.54
C ARG A 118 -5.29 9.84 5.01
N ASN A 119 -6.49 9.85 5.59
CA ASN A 119 -6.68 10.07 7.03
C ASN A 119 -6.02 8.93 7.81
N LEU A 120 -6.29 7.68 7.43
CA LEU A 120 -5.70 6.50 8.03
C LEU A 120 -4.17 6.49 7.91
N ALA A 121 -3.61 6.85 6.76
CA ALA A 121 -2.16 6.95 6.56
C ALA A 121 -1.51 8.01 7.46
N ARG A 122 -2.19 9.14 7.69
CA ARG A 122 -1.75 10.17 8.65
C ARG A 122 -1.78 9.62 10.08
N GLU A 123 -2.88 8.99 10.48
CA GLU A 123 -3.01 8.41 11.82
C GLU A 123 -1.95 7.34 12.10
N PHE A 124 -1.67 6.46 11.14
CA PHE A 124 -0.59 5.48 11.25
C PHE A 124 0.79 6.14 11.40
N ARG A 125 1.06 7.21 10.64
CA ARG A 125 2.31 7.97 10.75
C ARG A 125 2.46 8.60 12.13
N ASP A 126 1.41 9.27 12.62
CA ASP A 126 1.40 9.95 13.91
C ASP A 126 1.55 8.94 15.07
N LEU A 127 0.89 7.79 14.97
CA LEU A 127 1.05 6.67 15.89
C LEU A 127 2.49 6.14 15.89
N GLY A 128 3.06 5.89 14.70
CA GLY A 128 4.44 5.44 14.53
C GLY A 128 5.45 6.41 15.15
N GLN A 129 5.28 7.71 14.89
CA GLN A 129 6.12 8.75 15.50
C GLN A 129 5.99 8.78 17.02
N THR A 130 4.77 8.68 17.56
CA THR A 130 4.51 8.68 19.01
C THR A 130 5.17 7.48 19.69
N VAL A 131 5.01 6.28 19.12
CA VAL A 131 5.65 5.06 19.63
C VAL A 131 7.17 5.17 19.53
N PHE A 132 7.72 5.66 18.42
CA PHE A 132 9.16 5.80 18.22
C PHE A 132 9.79 6.82 19.18
N GLN A 133 9.19 8.00 19.34
CA GLN A 133 9.65 9.01 20.30
C GLN A 133 9.50 8.52 21.75
N GLY A 134 8.38 7.87 22.08
CA GLY A 134 8.13 7.32 23.40
C GLY A 134 9.11 6.20 23.77
N THR A 135 9.39 5.28 22.86
CA THR A 135 10.38 4.20 23.09
C THR A 135 11.81 4.72 23.25
N ARG A 136 12.16 5.83 22.59
CA ARG A 136 13.45 6.50 22.77
C ARG A 136 13.61 7.09 24.18
N ASN A 137 12.53 7.60 24.76
CA ASN A 137 12.52 8.23 26.09
C ASN A 137 12.27 7.24 27.26
N VAL A 138 11.75 6.06 26.96
CA VAL A 138 11.31 5.04 27.95
C VAL A 138 12.16 3.77 27.85
N ARG A 139 13.32 3.86 27.19
CA ARG A 139 14.19 2.73 26.82
C ARG A 139 14.64 1.86 28.00
N THR A 140 14.51 2.34 29.23
CA THR A 140 14.90 1.68 30.48
C THR A 140 13.72 1.16 31.32
N GLU A 141 12.47 1.26 30.87
CA GLU A 141 11.28 0.76 31.61
C GLU A 141 10.54 -0.36 30.84
N PRO A 142 10.88 -1.65 31.08
CA PRO A 142 10.30 -2.78 30.37
C PRO A 142 8.77 -2.87 30.45
N ASP A 143 8.19 -2.51 31.59
CA ASP A 143 6.73 -2.61 31.82
C ASP A 143 5.95 -1.64 30.94
N ARG A 144 6.49 -0.44 30.66
CA ARG A 144 5.84 0.52 29.76
C ARG A 144 5.88 0.03 28.31
N LEU A 145 6.99 -0.57 27.89
CA LEU A 145 7.11 -1.16 26.55
C LEU A 145 6.14 -2.34 26.37
N ALA A 146 5.98 -3.17 27.39
CA ALA A 146 5.01 -4.27 27.37
C ALA A 146 3.57 -3.76 27.20
N ARG A 147 3.18 -2.70 27.93
CA ARG A 147 1.84 -2.08 27.79
C ARG A 147 1.61 -1.46 26.40
N ILE A 148 2.61 -0.78 25.83
CA ILE A 148 2.53 -0.24 24.47
C ILE A 148 2.32 -1.37 23.46
N ARG A 149 3.09 -2.45 23.58
CA ARG A 149 2.93 -3.64 22.73
C ARG A 149 1.53 -4.23 22.84
N ASP A 150 0.97 -4.34 24.04
CA ASP A 150 -0.37 -4.90 24.24
C ASP A 150 -1.48 -4.02 23.64
N VAL A 151 -1.33 -2.69 23.65
CA VAL A 151 -2.23 -1.77 22.94
C VAL A 151 -2.15 -2.01 21.43
N LEU A 152 -0.94 -2.06 20.86
CA LEU A 152 -0.75 -2.29 19.42
C LEU A 152 -1.29 -3.66 18.99
N ALA A 153 -1.11 -4.70 19.81
CA ALA A 153 -1.63 -6.05 19.54
C ALA A 153 -3.16 -6.11 19.58
N ARG A 154 -3.82 -5.31 20.42
CA ARG A 154 -5.28 -5.18 20.41
C ARG A 154 -5.76 -4.46 19.16
N ALA A 155 -5.19 -3.30 18.85
CA ALA A 155 -5.53 -2.53 17.65
C ALA A 155 -5.34 -3.36 16.37
N GLN A 156 -4.25 -4.13 16.27
CA GLN A 156 -4.00 -5.02 15.13
C GLN A 156 -5.11 -6.07 14.97
N ARG A 157 -5.59 -6.68 16.06
CA ARG A 157 -6.67 -7.66 16.02
C ARG A 157 -7.98 -7.03 15.58
N GLU A 158 -8.34 -5.87 16.15
CA GLU A 158 -9.56 -5.15 15.78
C GLU A 158 -9.56 -4.73 14.31
N ILE A 159 -8.43 -4.20 13.81
CA ILE A 159 -8.27 -3.87 12.39
C ILE A 159 -8.36 -5.12 11.53
N PHE A 160 -7.76 -6.23 11.96
CA PHE A 160 -7.83 -7.50 11.24
C PHE A 160 -9.28 -7.99 11.09
N ASP A 161 -10.07 -7.88 12.16
CA ASP A 161 -11.47 -8.29 12.17
C ASP A 161 -12.30 -7.40 11.22
N ILE A 162 -12.13 -6.07 11.26
CA ILE A 162 -12.78 -5.12 10.35
C ILE A 162 -12.45 -5.42 8.89
N LEU A 163 -11.19 -5.69 8.58
CA LEU A 163 -10.76 -6.02 7.21
C LEU A 163 -11.23 -7.40 6.75
N GLY A 164 -11.68 -8.26 7.67
CA GLY A 164 -12.25 -9.58 7.40
C GLY A 164 -13.77 -9.55 7.18
N GLU A 165 -14.46 -8.43 7.43
CA GLU A 165 -15.89 -8.29 7.17
C GLU A 165 -16.18 -8.22 5.66
N GLU A 166 -17.12 -9.03 5.15
CA GLU A 166 -17.58 -8.87 3.76
C GLU A 166 -18.30 -7.52 3.59
N PRO A 167 -18.09 -6.80 2.48
CA PRO A 167 -18.75 -5.53 2.25
C PRO A 167 -20.27 -5.75 2.23
N LYS A 168 -20.99 -5.09 3.15
CA LYS A 168 -22.46 -5.13 3.19
C LYS A 168 -23.00 -4.74 1.82
N LYS A 169 -23.53 -5.73 1.07
CA LYS A 169 -24.29 -5.47 -0.16
C LYS A 169 -25.38 -4.46 0.18
N LYS A 170 -25.35 -3.31 -0.47
CA LYS A 170 -26.39 -2.29 -0.39
C LYS A 170 -27.72 -2.97 -0.68
N GLN A 171 -28.63 -2.97 0.29
CA GLN A 171 -30.04 -3.27 0.03
C GLN A 171 -30.55 -2.17 -0.92
N GLU A 172 -30.95 -2.57 -2.13
CA GLU A 172 -31.74 -1.71 -3.01
C GLU A 172 -33.05 -1.33 -2.28
N PRO A 173 -33.46 -0.06 -2.33
CA PRO A 173 -34.73 0.33 -1.71
C PRO A 173 -35.87 -0.36 -2.46
N ALA A 174 -36.71 -1.05 -1.68
CA ALA A 174 -37.97 -1.60 -2.15
C ALA A 174 -38.79 -0.49 -2.83
N GLN A 175 -39.15 -0.71 -4.10
CA GLN A 175 -40.11 0.14 -4.79
C GLN A 175 -41.47 -0.05 -4.12
N THR A 176 -41.84 0.92 -3.29
CA THR A 176 -43.22 1.11 -2.85
C THR A 176 -43.87 2.11 -3.81
N ALA A 177 -44.83 1.63 -4.60
CA ALA A 177 -45.81 2.48 -5.25
C ALA A 177 -47.12 1.69 -5.37
N GLU A 178 -47.86 1.66 -4.27
CA GLU A 178 -49.31 1.46 -4.28
C GLU A 178 -49.99 2.83 -4.32
N HIS A 179 -50.94 2.99 -5.23
CA HIS A 179 -52.08 3.92 -5.35
C HIS A 179 -52.20 4.36 -6.83
N GLU A 180 -53.35 4.34 -7.49
CA GLU A 180 -54.73 4.34 -7.01
C GLU A 180 -55.66 3.98 -8.19
N SER A 181 -56.91 3.73 -7.83
CA SER A 181 -57.95 3.03 -8.58
C SER A 181 -58.75 3.87 -9.60
N GLN A 182 -59.32 3.16 -10.58
CA GLN A 182 -60.67 3.33 -11.20
C GLN A 182 -60.95 4.48 -12.22
N PRO A 183 -62.06 4.42 -13.02
CA PRO A 183 -62.91 3.29 -13.47
C PRO A 183 -63.30 3.29 -14.99
N SER A 184 -64.06 2.25 -15.38
CA SER A 184 -64.90 1.98 -16.56
C SER A 184 -65.20 3.06 -17.63
N SER A 185 -65.19 2.65 -18.92
CA SER A 185 -66.38 2.63 -19.80
C SER A 185 -66.08 2.08 -21.22
N GLU A 186 -66.97 1.21 -21.69
CA GLU A 186 -67.40 0.90 -23.08
C GLU A 186 -66.66 1.50 -24.30
N GLN A 187 -66.38 0.66 -25.31
CA GLN A 187 -67.02 0.72 -26.64
C GLN A 187 -66.65 -0.46 -27.58
N GLU A 188 -67.61 -0.80 -28.44
CA GLU A 188 -67.77 -1.96 -29.34
C GLU A 188 -66.61 -2.31 -30.31
N PRO A 189 -66.58 -3.54 -30.86
CA PRO A 189 -65.79 -3.87 -32.04
C PRO A 189 -66.57 -3.55 -33.32
N ARG A 190 -66.06 -2.66 -34.19
CA ARG A 190 -66.55 -2.53 -35.58
C ARG A 190 -65.45 -2.25 -36.60
N HIS A 191 -65.62 -2.94 -37.73
CA HIS A 191 -64.96 -2.87 -39.04
C HIS A 191 -63.52 -3.41 -39.11
N GLY A 192 -63.16 -4.37 -39.99
CA GLY A 192 -63.76 -4.78 -41.27
C GLY A 192 -63.03 -4.11 -42.45
N PHE A 193 -62.79 -4.90 -43.50
CA PHE A 193 -62.29 -4.61 -44.86
C PHE A 193 -60.78 -4.85 -45.11
N GLU A 194 -60.43 -5.98 -45.77
CA GLU A 194 -60.19 -6.19 -47.24
C GLU A 194 -58.76 -5.76 -47.63
N GLN A 195 -57.94 -6.58 -48.30
CA GLN A 195 -58.16 -7.34 -49.53
C GLN A 195 -57.51 -8.74 -49.52
#